data_AF-A0A9D9MAV3-F1
#
_entry.id   AF-A0A9D9MAV3-F1
#
_cell.length_a   1.000
_cell.length_b   1.000
_cell.length_c   1.000
_cell.angle_alpha   90.00
_cell.angle_beta   90.00
_cell.angle_gamma   90.00
#
_symmetry.space_group_name_H-M   'P 1'
#
loop_
_entity.id
_entity.type
_entity.pdbx_description
1 polymer ?
#
loop_
_entity_poly.entity_id
_entity_poly.type
_entity_poly.pdbx_seq_one_letter_code
_entity_poly.pdbx_strand_id
1 'polypeptide(L)'
;METVELYPLDPEKVYYSMDELTLETEEGPQTLKMGAWISVDPVRIHKMIVREKTLKVDPFEVMNPLVSKLRRADPDYYKKFMGLQLNIDYPGYSAGIKAKIPYENDPVGFYKWWRRGKHEDKVYLSLGYMVLLFQKVAMMDPKIILKKDLEYLKPR
;
A
#
# COMPACT_ATOMS: atom_id res chain seq x y z
N MET A 1 -24.75 -36.51 11.69
CA MET A 1 -24.47 -35.06 11.59
C MET A 1 -22.96 -34.94 11.49
N GLU A 2 -22.44 -34.56 10.32
CA GLU A 2 -21.01 -34.27 10.19
C GLU A 2 -20.70 -33.02 11.00
N THR A 3 -19.74 -33.12 11.90
CA THR A 3 -19.20 -31.95 12.62
C THR A 3 -18.42 -31.13 11.59
N VAL A 4 -18.90 -29.94 11.26
CA VAL A 4 -18.16 -28.99 10.43
C VAL A 4 -16.91 -28.60 11.22
N GLU A 5 -15.75 -29.05 10.76
CA GLU A 5 -14.47 -28.67 11.37
C GLU A 5 -14.21 -27.19 11.05
N LEU A 6 -14.09 -26.39 12.12
CA LEU A 6 -13.83 -24.95 12.01
C LEU A 6 -12.35 -24.70 12.32
N TYR A 7 -11.73 -23.84 11.52
CA TYR A 7 -10.34 -23.42 11.65
C TYR A 7 -10.29 -21.93 12.00
N PRO A 8 -10.64 -21.55 13.24
CA PRO A 8 -10.68 -20.14 13.63
C PRO A 8 -9.30 -19.49 13.50
N LEU A 9 -9.30 -18.16 13.40
CA LEU A 9 -8.08 -17.38 13.39
C LEU A 9 -7.30 -17.56 14.70
N ASP A 10 -6.04 -17.97 14.59
CA ASP A 10 -5.05 -17.99 15.66
C ASP A 10 -4.05 -16.83 15.45
N PRO A 11 -4.11 -15.76 16.26
CA PRO A 11 -3.21 -14.62 16.13
C PRO A 11 -1.72 -14.96 16.33
N GLU A 12 -1.39 -16.08 16.96
CA GLU A 12 -0.02 -16.51 17.22
C GLU A 12 0.55 -17.44 16.14
N LYS A 13 -0.32 -18.05 15.33
CA LYS A 13 0.09 -18.90 14.19
C LYS A 13 0.58 -18.06 13.01
N VAL A 14 1.70 -18.48 12.42
CA VAL A 14 2.11 -18.04 11.08
C VAL A 14 1.44 -18.95 10.06
N TYR A 15 0.56 -18.39 9.23
CA TYR A 15 -0.16 -19.15 8.21
C TYR A 15 0.61 -19.24 6.89
N TYR A 16 0.63 -20.43 6.31
CA TYR A 16 1.22 -20.78 5.01
C TYR A 16 0.12 -20.99 3.97
N SER A 17 0.49 -21.16 2.69
CA SER A 17 -0.46 -21.22 1.59
C SER A 17 -1.53 -22.30 1.71
N MET A 18 -1.16 -23.44 2.30
CA MET A 18 -2.02 -24.62 2.47
C MET A 18 -2.82 -24.63 3.77
N ASP A 19 -2.52 -23.73 4.71
CA ASP A 19 -3.26 -23.65 5.96
C ASP A 19 -4.71 -23.21 5.71
N GLU A 20 -5.63 -23.83 6.44
CA GLU A 20 -7.05 -23.49 6.41
C GLU A 20 -7.37 -22.42 7.45
N LEU A 21 -8.27 -21.53 7.07
CA LEU A 21 -8.77 -20.46 7.89
C LEU A 21 -10.26 -20.29 7.64
N THR A 22 -11.04 -20.22 8.72
CA THR A 22 -12.46 -19.91 8.69
C THR A 22 -12.67 -18.42 8.92
N LEU A 23 -13.37 -17.75 8.00
CA LEU A 23 -13.76 -16.35 8.12
C LEU A 23 -15.26 -16.20 7.89
N GLU A 24 -15.87 -15.24 8.60
CA GLU A 24 -17.26 -14.83 8.36
C GLU A 24 -17.40 -14.16 6.99
N THR A 25 -18.37 -14.59 6.19
CA THR A 25 -18.73 -14.02 4.89
C THR A 25 -20.22 -13.67 4.86
N GLU A 26 -20.70 -13.06 3.78
CA GLU A 26 -22.13 -12.77 3.60
C GLU A 26 -23.00 -14.04 3.58
N GLU A 27 -22.42 -15.17 3.17
CA GLU A 27 -23.09 -16.49 3.13
C GLU A 27 -22.90 -17.29 4.44
N GLY A 28 -22.27 -16.68 5.45
CA GLY A 28 -21.91 -17.32 6.72
C GLY A 28 -20.43 -17.70 6.82
N PRO A 29 -20.04 -18.50 7.82
CA PRO A 29 -18.67 -18.93 8.02
C PRO A 29 -18.20 -19.81 6.86
N GLN A 30 -17.09 -19.42 6.21
CA GLN A 30 -16.46 -20.22 5.16
C GLN A 30 -15.04 -20.59 5.57
N THR A 31 -14.66 -21.85 5.35
CA THR A 31 -13.29 -22.34 5.52
C THR A 31 -12.62 -22.46 4.16
N LEU A 32 -11.50 -21.76 3.97
CA LEU A 32 -10.68 -21.88 2.76
C LEU A 32 -9.19 -21.95 3.13
N LYS A 33 -8.40 -22.51 2.22
CA LYS A 33 -6.94 -22.38 2.28
C LYS A 33 -6.51 -20.94 2.12
N MET A 34 -5.45 -20.53 2.80
CA MET A 34 -4.92 -19.16 2.69
C MET A 34 -4.60 -18.74 1.26
N GLY A 35 -4.07 -19.64 0.44
CA GLY A 35 -3.83 -19.39 -0.98
C GLY A 35 -5.09 -19.04 -1.77
N ALA A 36 -6.24 -19.59 -1.36
CA ALA A 36 -7.56 -19.27 -1.91
C ALA A 36 -8.11 -17.97 -1.34
N TRP A 37 -7.97 -17.72 -0.04
CA TRP A 37 -8.40 -16.47 0.60
C TRP A 37 -7.79 -15.24 -0.05
N ILE A 38 -6.49 -15.26 -0.34
CA ILE A 38 -5.83 -14.13 -1.01
C ILE A 38 -6.29 -13.93 -2.47
N SER A 39 -7.03 -14.89 -3.06
CA SER A 39 -7.70 -14.73 -4.36
C SER A 39 -9.12 -14.21 -4.22
N VAL A 40 -9.86 -14.68 -3.22
CA VAL A 40 -11.28 -14.35 -3.00
C VAL A 40 -11.43 -12.94 -2.43
N ASP A 41 -10.67 -12.62 -1.39
CA ASP A 41 -10.74 -11.31 -0.73
C ASP A 41 -9.34 -10.79 -0.33
N PRO A 42 -8.50 -10.44 -1.33
CA PRO A 42 -7.15 -9.97 -1.06
C PRO A 42 -7.11 -8.71 -0.18
N VAL A 43 -8.08 -7.80 -0.32
CA VAL A 43 -8.09 -6.53 0.42
C VAL A 43 -8.35 -6.77 1.90
N ARG A 44 -9.31 -7.63 2.27
CA ARG A 44 -9.55 -7.99 3.67
C ARG A 44 -8.35 -8.69 4.27
N ILE A 45 -7.80 -9.70 3.60
CA ILE A 45 -6.64 -10.43 4.11
C ILE A 45 -5.46 -9.48 4.33
N HIS A 46 -5.20 -8.57 3.40
CA HIS A 46 -4.15 -7.59 3.58
C HIS A 46 -4.43 -6.66 4.77
N LYS A 47 -5.66 -6.15 4.95
CA LYS A 47 -6.03 -5.33 6.14
C LYS A 47 -5.79 -6.08 7.45
N MET A 48 -6.19 -7.35 7.53
CA MET A 48 -5.96 -8.21 8.70
C MET A 48 -4.47 -8.30 9.05
N ILE A 49 -3.61 -8.41 8.03
CA ILE A 49 -2.15 -8.50 8.23
C ILE A 49 -1.54 -7.14 8.62
N VAL A 50 -1.78 -6.08 7.83
CA VAL A 50 -1.01 -4.82 7.98
C VAL A 50 -1.64 -3.79 8.91
N ARG A 51 -2.98 -3.73 8.99
CA ARG A 51 -3.69 -2.69 9.76
C ARG A 51 -4.13 -3.23 11.11
N GLU A 52 -4.81 -4.37 11.10
CA GLU A 52 -5.39 -4.98 12.29
C GLU A 52 -4.37 -5.81 13.06
N LYS A 53 -3.34 -6.33 12.36
CA LYS A 53 -2.28 -7.18 12.92
C LYS A 53 -2.83 -8.44 13.61
N THR A 54 -3.96 -8.95 13.11
CA THR A 54 -4.66 -10.12 13.63
C THR A 54 -4.23 -11.41 12.91
N LEU A 55 -3.62 -11.28 11.73
CA LEU A 55 -3.19 -12.41 10.90
C LEU A 55 -1.69 -12.31 10.60
N LYS A 56 -0.93 -13.33 11.01
CA LYS A 56 0.49 -13.50 10.68
C LYS A 56 0.61 -14.52 9.56
N VAL A 57 1.39 -14.22 8.52
CA VAL A 57 1.52 -15.10 7.35
C VAL A 57 2.96 -15.23 6.91
N ASP A 58 3.28 -16.32 6.22
CA ASP A 58 4.56 -16.47 5.57
C ASP A 58 4.76 -15.42 4.45
N PRO A 59 5.90 -14.70 4.43
CA PRO A 59 6.15 -13.68 3.42
C PRO A 59 6.20 -14.20 1.97
N PHE A 60 6.75 -15.39 1.74
CA PHE A 60 7.00 -15.91 0.40
C PHE A 60 5.78 -16.61 -0.17
N GLU A 61 5.13 -17.45 0.62
CA GLU A 61 3.98 -18.24 0.20
C GLU A 61 2.66 -17.44 0.15
N VAL A 62 2.53 -16.43 1.00
CA VAL A 62 1.25 -15.71 1.15
C VAL A 62 1.38 -14.23 0.86
N MET A 63 2.27 -13.49 1.54
CA MET A 63 2.34 -12.03 1.39
C MET A 63 2.73 -11.60 -0.03
N ASN A 64 3.78 -12.17 -0.62
CA ASN A 64 4.24 -11.80 -1.96
C ASN A 64 3.17 -12.07 -3.05
N PRO A 65 2.53 -13.25 -3.09
CA PRO A 65 1.39 -13.49 -3.98
C PRO A 65 0.21 -12.56 -3.71
N LEU A 66 -0.09 -12.27 -2.44
CA LEU A 66 -1.16 -11.35 -2.05
C LEU A 66 -0.93 -9.94 -2.62
N VAL A 67 0.28 -9.39 -2.51
CA VAL A 67 0.63 -8.08 -3.07
C VAL A 67 0.38 -8.03 -4.59
N SER A 68 0.70 -9.13 -5.29
CA SER A 68 0.42 -9.24 -6.74
C SER A 68 -1.08 -9.31 -7.06
N LYS A 69 -1.87 -9.96 -6.20
CA LYS A 69 -3.35 -10.05 -6.34
C LYS A 69 -4.03 -8.72 -6.01
N LEU A 70 -3.56 -7.98 -5.01
CA LEU A 70 -4.07 -6.65 -4.65
C LEU A 70 -4.03 -5.68 -5.82
N ARG A 71 -2.92 -5.67 -6.57
CA ARG A 71 -2.77 -4.79 -7.75
C ARG A 71 -3.88 -5.00 -8.79
N ARG A 72 -4.41 -6.22 -8.91
CA ARG A 72 -5.48 -6.57 -9.86
C ARG A 72 -6.88 -6.36 -9.27
N ALA A 73 -7.06 -6.70 -7.99
CA ALA A 73 -8.37 -6.64 -7.33
C ALA A 73 -8.78 -5.20 -7.00
N ASP A 74 -7.86 -4.38 -6.50
CA ASP A 74 -8.11 -2.98 -6.17
C ASP A 74 -6.83 -2.15 -6.42
N PRO A 75 -6.68 -1.60 -7.64
CA PRO A 75 -5.52 -0.81 -8.01
C PRO A 75 -5.31 0.44 -7.15
N ASP A 76 -6.38 1.05 -6.65
CA ASP A 76 -6.30 2.26 -5.84
C ASP A 76 -5.90 1.96 -4.39
N TYR A 77 -6.42 0.88 -3.81
CA TYR A 77 -5.94 0.38 -2.52
C TYR A 77 -4.47 -0.01 -2.61
N TYR A 78 -4.09 -0.78 -3.63
CA TYR A 78 -2.70 -1.18 -3.87
C TYR A 78 -1.78 0.05 -3.98
N LYS A 79 -2.18 1.06 -4.75
CA LYS A 79 -1.41 2.30 -4.90
C LYS A 79 -1.25 3.06 -3.58
N LYS A 80 -2.32 3.16 -2.78
CA LYS A 80 -2.27 3.79 -1.45
C LYS A 80 -1.37 3.04 -0.48
N PHE A 81 -1.41 1.71 -0.53
CA PHE A 81 -0.54 0.85 0.27
C PHE A 81 0.93 0.99 -0.13
N MET A 82 1.23 0.89 -1.41
CA MET A 82 2.61 0.94 -1.91
C MET A 82 3.21 2.34 -1.77
N GLY A 83 2.45 3.39 -2.08
CA GLY A 83 2.89 4.78 -2.00
C GLY A 83 4.24 4.99 -2.69
N LEU A 84 5.24 5.47 -1.93
CA LEU A 84 6.60 5.70 -2.41
C LEU A 84 7.37 4.43 -2.84
N GLN A 85 6.87 3.23 -2.56
CA GLN A 85 7.47 1.98 -3.04
C GLN A 85 7.12 1.65 -4.50
N LEU A 86 6.20 2.39 -5.13
CA LEU A 86 5.88 2.21 -6.54
C LEU A 86 7.07 2.60 -7.43
N ASN A 87 7.28 1.83 -8.49
CA ASN A 87 8.18 2.21 -9.57
C ASN A 87 7.48 3.22 -10.49
N ILE A 88 8.18 4.30 -10.84
CA ILE A 88 7.71 5.39 -11.69
C ILE A 88 8.68 5.68 -12.81
N ASP A 89 8.16 6.19 -13.93
CA ASP A 89 8.98 6.82 -14.96
C ASP A 89 9.30 8.25 -14.54
N TYR A 90 10.43 8.38 -13.84
CA TYR A 90 10.98 9.67 -13.43
C TYR A 90 12.08 10.13 -14.41
N PRO A 91 12.08 11.39 -14.87
CA PRO A 91 13.07 11.88 -15.83
C PRO A 91 14.52 11.68 -15.35
N GLY A 92 15.41 11.32 -16.28
CA GLY A 92 16.83 11.08 -16.00
C GLY A 92 17.16 9.63 -15.62
N TYR A 93 16.17 8.74 -15.51
CA TYR A 93 16.37 7.32 -15.32
C TYR A 93 15.99 6.54 -16.58
N SER A 94 16.82 5.56 -16.97
CA SER A 94 16.62 4.73 -18.15
C SER A 94 15.58 3.61 -17.96
N ALA A 95 15.19 3.35 -16.71
CA ALA A 95 14.16 2.38 -16.34
C ALA A 95 13.33 2.92 -15.17
N GLY A 96 12.18 2.29 -14.93
CA GLY A 96 11.30 2.65 -13.81
C GLY A 96 12.04 2.58 -12.48
N ILE A 97 11.95 3.65 -11.70
CA ILE A 97 12.65 3.80 -10.41
C ILE A 97 11.64 3.88 -9.26
N LYS A 98 11.99 3.35 -8.08
CA LYS A 98 11.18 3.51 -6.87
C LYS A 98 11.00 5.00 -6.57
N ALA A 99 9.75 5.46 -6.46
CA ALA A 99 9.40 6.86 -6.20
C ALA A 99 10.06 7.44 -4.94
N LYS A 100 10.36 6.58 -3.94
CA LYS A 100 11.13 6.92 -2.75
C LYS A 100 12.47 7.59 -3.08
N ILE A 101 13.16 7.15 -4.13
CA ILE A 101 14.51 7.62 -4.47
C ILE A 101 14.49 9.10 -4.89
N PRO A 102 13.73 9.53 -5.92
CA PRO A 102 13.65 10.95 -6.26
C PRO A 102 12.96 11.77 -5.16
N TYR A 103 11.99 11.21 -4.43
CA TYR A 103 11.38 11.89 -3.29
C TYR A 103 12.41 12.28 -2.21
N GLU A 104 13.39 11.43 -1.93
CA GLU A 104 14.42 11.67 -0.91
C GLU A 104 15.58 12.51 -1.45
N ASN A 105 16.09 12.20 -2.65
CA ASN A 105 17.33 12.74 -3.19
C ASN A 105 17.14 14.01 -4.04
N ASP A 106 15.96 14.17 -4.65
CA ASP A 106 15.61 15.33 -5.49
C ASP A 106 14.17 15.80 -5.18
N PRO A 107 13.90 16.28 -3.95
CA PRO A 107 12.54 16.64 -3.53
C PRO A 107 11.94 17.77 -4.39
N VAL A 108 12.77 18.70 -4.89
CA VAL A 108 12.35 19.80 -5.76
C VAL A 108 11.92 19.26 -7.12
N GLY A 109 12.74 18.42 -7.77
CA GLY A 109 12.38 17.79 -9.04
C GLY A 109 11.21 16.84 -8.89
N PHE A 110 11.17 16.04 -7.82
CA PHE A 110 10.07 15.14 -7.51
C PHE A 110 8.76 15.92 -7.35
N TYR A 111 8.76 17.03 -6.62
CA TYR A 111 7.59 17.89 -6.51
C TYR A 111 7.15 18.47 -7.86
N LYS A 112 8.08 18.94 -8.69
CA LYS A 112 7.76 19.41 -10.05
C LYS A 112 7.10 18.31 -10.88
N TRP A 113 7.67 17.11 -10.88
CA TRP A 113 7.14 15.96 -11.61
C TRP A 113 5.77 15.52 -11.05
N TRP A 114 5.66 15.31 -9.74
CA TRP A 114 4.48 14.75 -9.09
C TRP A 114 3.32 15.75 -9.08
N ARG A 115 3.56 16.96 -8.59
CA ARG A 115 2.51 17.95 -8.30
C ARG A 115 2.23 18.89 -9.47
N ARG A 116 3.26 19.42 -10.12
CA ARG A 116 3.08 20.33 -11.26
C ARG A 116 2.88 19.56 -12.58
N GLY A 117 3.53 18.42 -12.72
CA GLY A 117 3.37 17.49 -13.84
C GLY A 117 2.06 16.69 -13.79
N LYS A 118 1.25 16.83 -12.74
CA LYS A 118 -0.04 16.16 -12.55
C LYS A 118 0.06 14.63 -12.53
N HIS A 119 1.06 14.10 -11.81
CA HIS A 119 1.28 12.66 -11.65
C HIS A 119 0.85 12.15 -10.27
N GLU A 120 -0.09 12.84 -9.60
CA GLU A 120 -0.61 12.39 -8.31
C GLU A 120 -1.36 11.04 -8.40
N ASP A 121 -1.85 10.68 -9.59
CA ASP A 121 -2.45 9.38 -9.87
C ASP A 121 -1.41 8.25 -9.94
N LYS A 122 -0.13 8.57 -10.17
CA LYS A 122 0.96 7.59 -10.31
C LYS A 122 1.53 7.15 -8.97
N VAL A 123 1.58 8.06 -8.00
CA VAL A 123 2.12 7.80 -6.66
C VAL A 123 1.25 8.45 -5.62
N TYR A 124 0.72 7.63 -4.72
CA TYR A 124 0.03 8.14 -3.54
C TYR A 124 1.04 8.61 -2.49
N LEU A 125 0.87 9.83 -1.98
CA LEU A 125 1.54 10.31 -0.78
C LEU A 125 0.52 10.43 0.35
N SER A 126 0.86 9.87 1.52
CA SER A 126 0.10 10.18 2.74
C SER A 126 0.25 11.65 3.11
N LEU A 127 -0.62 12.16 3.98
CA LEU A 127 -0.53 13.55 4.45
C LEU A 127 0.86 13.87 5.04
N GLY A 128 1.44 12.95 5.81
CA GLY A 128 2.78 13.13 6.38
C GLY A 128 3.87 13.29 5.30
N TYR A 129 3.83 12.44 4.25
CA TYR A 129 4.77 12.58 3.14
C TYR A 129 4.52 13.85 2.31
N MET A 130 3.26 14.26 2.12
CA MET A 130 2.97 15.54 1.45
C MET A 130 3.54 16.72 2.22
N VAL A 131 3.28 16.80 3.53
CA VAL A 131 3.80 17.88 4.38
C VAL A 131 5.31 17.91 4.34
N LEU A 132 5.98 16.77 4.50
CA LEU A 132 7.44 16.69 4.47
C LEU A 132 8.02 17.14 3.12
N LEU A 133 7.42 16.71 2.00
CA LEU A 133 7.81 17.15 0.66
C LEU A 133 7.66 18.66 0.52
N PHE A 134 6.50 19.21 0.91
CA PHE A 134 6.21 20.63 0.79
C PHE A 134 7.13 21.47 1.66
N GLN A 135 7.45 21.03 2.88
CA GLN A 135 8.44 21.68 3.75
C GLN A 135 9.81 21.73 3.08
N LYS A 136 10.31 20.59 2.58
CA LYS A 136 11.61 20.52 1.89
C LYS A 136 11.65 21.46 0.68
N VAL A 137 10.61 21.42 -0.15
CA VAL A 137 10.51 22.27 -1.34
C VAL A 137 10.46 23.75 -0.97
N ALA A 138 9.65 24.12 0.03
CA ALA A 138 9.56 25.51 0.49
C ALA A 138 10.90 26.04 1.01
N MET A 139 11.71 25.19 1.67
CA MET A 139 13.04 25.57 2.15
C MET A 139 14.07 25.65 1.02
N MET A 140 14.03 24.75 0.04
CA MET A 140 15.03 24.65 -1.03
C MET A 140 14.76 25.59 -2.20
N ASP A 141 13.50 25.71 -2.62
CA ASP A 141 13.07 26.56 -3.72
C ASP A 141 11.61 27.04 -3.50
N PRO A 142 11.40 28.10 -2.70
CA PRO A 142 10.07 28.61 -2.38
C PRO A 142 9.32 29.18 -3.59
N LYS A 143 9.98 29.41 -4.73
CA LYS A 143 9.32 29.99 -5.91
C LYS A 143 8.51 28.96 -6.70
N ILE A 144 8.82 27.68 -6.53
CA ILE A 144 8.15 26.61 -7.29
C ILE A 144 6.94 26.02 -6.58
N ILE A 145 6.82 26.21 -5.26
CA ILE A 145 5.71 25.67 -4.48
C ILE A 145 4.42 26.41 -4.79
N LEU A 146 3.33 25.67 -4.96
CA LEU A 146 2.02 26.25 -5.20
C LEU A 146 1.46 26.85 -3.91
N LYS A 147 0.77 28.00 -4.01
CA LYS A 147 0.12 28.65 -2.86
C LYS A 147 -0.77 27.70 -2.04
N LYS A 148 -1.55 26.85 -2.74
CA LYS A 148 -2.41 25.85 -2.08
C LYS A 148 -1.63 24.80 -1.28
N ASP A 149 -0.39 24.50 -1.67
CA ASP A 149 0.42 23.48 -0.99
C ASP A 149 1.12 24.08 0.24
N LEU A 150 1.34 25.41 0.27
CA LEU A 150 1.79 26.13 1.47
C LEU A 150 0.76 26.10 2.61
N GLU A 151 -0.53 25.99 2.30
CA GLU A 151 -1.60 25.88 3.31
C GLU A 151 -1.43 24.64 4.21
N TYR A 152 -0.78 23.58 3.71
CA TYR A 152 -0.48 22.38 4.49
C TYR A 152 0.64 22.59 5.51
N LEU A 153 1.41 23.69 5.41
CA LEU A 153 2.53 23.99 6.29
C LEU A 153 2.15 24.92 7.45
N LYS A 154 0.94 25.49 7.41
CA LYS A 154 0.47 26.35 8.49
C LYS A 154 0.16 25.50 9.73
N PRO A 155 0.58 25.92 10.93
CA PRO A 155 0.15 25.28 12.17
C PRO A 155 -1.38 25.34 12.24
N ARG A 156 -1.99 24.21 12.61
CA ARG A 156 -3.44 24.11 12.87
C ARG A 156 -3.74 24.45 14.32
#